data_AF-A0A1I2CR51-F1
#
_entry.id   AF-A0A1I2CR51-F1
#
_cell.length_a   1.000
_cell.length_b   1.000
_cell.length_c   1.000
_cell.angle_alpha   90.00
_cell.angle_beta   90.00
_cell.angle_gamma   90.00
#
_symmetry.space_group_name_H-M   'P 1'
#
loop_
_entity.id
_entity.type
_entity.pdbx_description
1 polymer ?
#
loop_
_entity_poly.entity_id
_entity_poly.type
_entity_poly.pdbx_seq_one_letter_code
_entity_poly.pdbx_strand_id
1 'polypeptide(L)'
;MIIAALLLGLIAFVGVLRSLRAEVVARRVVATAQEALQVISNPDLSDIEKERKVRHASISLFGQFLAIAGIGLASFSAAAALVWGGAKAGLYGLGTAMSVAMDWPFLLGSTLAAIALWLALDRIGGRREAAPTETGEVPYGPMEQALHNFAFASPVRQRRLGALETYLYRSRIDHSRATRPVFVTSLPRAGTTIMLNLLAETPEFASATYRHMPFTLAPLLWGRIVPMIQKTAARTERAHGDGIEVSGDSPEAFEEMLWMAFWPDHYRPDRIETWSARENDAAFAQSFRTHMAKIVASKPGASRYVSKNNANIARLPLLDTICPDAAIVIPVRDPRAQVVSLMRQHERFLNLHAREPFGRRYMEGVGHFEFGQALRPIAFGGTTPDIETATGPDFWLRYWISAYEHVLATAGRNAVFVDHDALCAAPHETLPVLAEAIGADSKADIVGRASIFRAPGPPLELDGASPPLLACARAVHAALLDRALAPSASRYRKEVTV
;
A
#
# COMPACT_ATOMS: atom_id res chain seq x y z
N MET A 1 -25.64 14.89 -40.48
CA MET A 1 -26.81 14.06 -40.13
C MET A 1 -26.43 12.75 -39.43
N ILE A 2 -25.53 11.94 -39.98
CA ILE A 2 -25.08 10.66 -39.37
C ILE A 2 -24.57 10.86 -37.92
N ILE A 3 -23.60 11.76 -37.71
CA ILE A 3 -23.02 12.01 -36.38
C ILE A 3 -24.08 12.46 -35.37
N ALA A 4 -25.01 13.34 -35.77
CA ALA A 4 -26.09 13.80 -34.91
C ALA A 4 -27.02 12.65 -34.49
N ALA A 5 -27.35 11.74 -35.41
CA ALA A 5 -28.16 10.57 -35.09
C ALA A 5 -27.43 9.57 -34.18
N LEU A 6 -26.13 9.37 -34.38
CA LEU A 6 -25.30 8.54 -33.51
C LEU A 6 -25.17 9.15 -32.10
N LEU A 7 -25.04 10.48 -31.98
CA LEU A 7 -25.04 11.19 -30.70
C LEU A 7 -26.40 11.12 -30.00
N LEU A 8 -27.51 11.21 -30.73
CA LEU A 8 -28.85 10.99 -30.17
C LEU A 8 -29.02 9.54 -29.68
N GLY A 9 -28.51 8.57 -30.44
CA GLY A 9 -28.44 7.17 -30.01
C GLY A 9 -27.63 7.01 -28.72
N LEU A 10 -26.51 7.70 -28.60
CA LEU A 10 -25.67 7.72 -27.38
C LEU A 10 -26.42 8.31 -26.17
N ILE A 11 -27.14 9.41 -26.37
CA ILE A 11 -27.96 10.03 -25.32
C ILE A 11 -29.05 9.07 -24.86
N ALA A 12 -29.74 8.41 -25.80
CA ALA A 12 -30.77 7.43 -25.46
C ALA A 12 -30.19 6.21 -24.74
N PHE A 13 -29.03 5.71 -25.17
CA PHE A 13 -28.32 4.63 -24.51
C PHE A 13 -28.02 4.98 -23.04
N VAL A 14 -27.41 6.14 -22.79
CA VAL A 14 -27.10 6.63 -21.44
C VAL A 14 -28.38 6.89 -20.63
N GLY A 15 -29.41 7.44 -21.26
CA GLY A 15 -30.71 7.70 -20.63
C GLY A 15 -31.40 6.43 -20.12
N VAL A 16 -31.42 5.36 -20.94
CA VAL A 16 -32.00 4.07 -20.55
C VAL A 16 -31.20 3.42 -19.42
N LEU A 17 -29.87 3.41 -19.50
CA LEU A 17 -29.01 2.90 -18.43
C LEU A 17 -29.30 3.58 -17.09
N ARG A 18 -29.49 4.90 -17.10
CA ARG A 18 -29.80 5.68 -15.91
C ARG A 18 -31.22 5.45 -15.41
N SER A 19 -32.21 5.46 -16.30
CA SER A 19 -33.62 5.25 -15.95
C SER A 19 -33.86 3.89 -15.32
N LEU A 20 -33.19 2.85 -15.84
CA LEU A 20 -33.27 1.50 -15.31
C LEU A 20 -32.30 1.24 -14.15
N ARG A 21 -31.60 2.30 -13.67
CA ARG A 21 -30.68 2.25 -12.53
C ARG A 21 -29.63 1.15 -12.67
N ALA A 22 -29.00 1.03 -13.84
CA ALA A 22 -27.95 0.06 -14.12
C ALA A 22 -26.85 0.05 -13.03
N GLU A 23 -26.51 1.23 -12.51
CA GLU A 23 -25.58 1.41 -11.40
C GLU A 23 -25.98 0.71 -10.09
N VAL A 24 -27.27 0.67 -9.76
CA VAL A 24 -27.77 -0.02 -8.55
C VAL A 24 -27.67 -1.53 -8.73
N VAL A 25 -28.01 -2.03 -9.92
CA VAL A 25 -27.91 -3.47 -10.22
C VAL A 25 -26.45 -3.91 -10.23
N ALA A 26 -25.56 -3.13 -10.86
CA ALA A 26 -24.12 -3.39 -10.84
C ALA A 26 -23.54 -3.39 -9.41
N ARG A 27 -23.93 -2.43 -8.57
CA ARG A 27 -23.52 -2.40 -7.14
C ARG A 27 -24.01 -3.64 -6.38
N ARG A 28 -25.23 -4.10 -6.64
CA ARG A 28 -25.76 -5.33 -6.02
C ARG A 28 -25.01 -6.57 -6.47
N VAL A 29 -24.64 -6.68 -7.75
CA VAL A 29 -23.78 -7.77 -8.27
C VAL A 29 -22.47 -7.84 -7.51
N VAL A 30 -21.79 -6.70 -7.37
CA VAL A 30 -20.52 -6.63 -6.65
C VAL A 30 -20.71 -7.04 -5.18
N ALA A 31 -21.73 -6.52 -4.50
CA ALA A 31 -22.01 -6.85 -3.10
C ALA A 31 -22.32 -8.33 -2.90
N THR A 32 -23.18 -8.93 -3.73
CA THR A 32 -23.53 -10.36 -3.64
C THR A 32 -22.33 -11.25 -3.96
N ALA A 33 -21.49 -10.88 -4.93
CA ALA A 33 -20.26 -11.62 -5.23
C ALA A 33 -19.25 -11.56 -4.07
N GLN A 34 -19.11 -10.40 -3.42
CA GLN A 34 -18.26 -10.24 -2.25
C GLN A 34 -18.77 -11.05 -1.05
N GLU A 35 -20.07 -11.02 -0.78
CA GLU A 35 -20.69 -11.83 0.28
C GLU A 35 -20.48 -13.33 0.04
N ALA A 36 -20.64 -13.80 -1.20
CA ALA A 36 -20.36 -15.19 -1.56
C ALA A 36 -18.89 -15.59 -1.32
N LEU A 37 -17.95 -14.74 -1.72
CA LEU A 37 -16.52 -14.95 -1.48
C LEU A 37 -16.18 -14.93 0.02
N GLN A 38 -16.82 -14.06 0.80
CA GLN A 38 -16.67 -14.00 2.25
C GLN A 38 -17.16 -15.28 2.92
N VAL A 39 -18.31 -15.81 2.51
CA VAL A 39 -18.85 -17.07 3.01
C VAL A 39 -17.90 -18.24 2.73
N ILE A 40 -17.37 -18.34 1.52
CA ILE A 40 -16.44 -19.43 1.14
C ILE A 40 -15.16 -19.39 1.98
N SER A 41 -14.66 -18.19 2.26
CA SER A 41 -13.42 -17.99 3.04
C SER A 41 -13.58 -18.08 4.55
N ASN A 42 -14.81 -18.17 5.07
CA ASN A 42 -15.04 -18.11 6.51
C ASN A 42 -14.80 -19.50 7.16
N PRO A 43 -13.80 -19.65 8.04
CA PRO A 43 -13.52 -20.92 8.70
C PRO A 43 -14.58 -21.32 9.75
N ASP A 44 -15.36 -20.37 10.25
CA ASP A 44 -16.35 -20.57 11.31
C ASP A 44 -17.70 -21.08 10.81
N LEU A 45 -17.87 -21.20 9.49
CA LEU A 45 -19.08 -21.73 8.87
C LEU A 45 -18.90 -23.21 8.51
N SER A 46 -19.89 -24.03 8.86
CA SER A 46 -19.94 -25.42 8.39
C SER A 46 -20.11 -25.51 6.87
N ASP A 47 -19.68 -26.61 6.27
CA ASP A 47 -19.77 -26.79 4.81
C ASP A 47 -21.22 -26.73 4.30
N ILE A 48 -22.18 -27.19 5.10
CA ILE A 48 -23.63 -27.12 4.78
C ILE A 48 -24.12 -25.66 4.78
N GLU A 49 -23.65 -24.84 5.71
CA GLU A 49 -24.00 -23.41 5.76
C GLU A 49 -23.35 -22.62 4.63
N LYS A 50 -22.09 -22.94 4.30
CA LYS A 50 -21.38 -22.40 3.14
C LYS A 50 -22.14 -22.72 1.86
N GLU A 51 -22.50 -23.98 1.65
CA GLU A 51 -23.24 -24.42 0.46
C GLU A 51 -24.57 -23.67 0.33
N ARG A 52 -25.35 -23.56 1.41
CA ARG A 52 -26.64 -22.86 1.38
C ARG A 52 -26.50 -21.39 1.03
N LYS A 53 -25.56 -20.68 1.66
CA LYS A 53 -25.33 -19.24 1.43
C LYS A 53 -24.74 -18.97 0.04
N VAL A 54 -23.79 -19.80 -0.42
CA VAL A 54 -23.23 -19.72 -1.78
C VAL A 54 -24.30 -19.99 -2.83
N ARG A 55 -25.15 -21.01 -2.65
CA ARG A 55 -26.26 -21.29 -3.56
C ARG A 55 -27.23 -20.12 -3.68
N HIS A 56 -27.57 -19.49 -2.55
CA HIS A 56 -28.43 -18.30 -2.55
C HIS A 56 -27.78 -17.13 -3.30
N ALA A 57 -26.49 -16.89 -3.06
CA ALA A 57 -25.73 -15.88 -3.78
C ALA A 57 -25.66 -16.17 -5.29
N SER A 58 -25.46 -17.43 -5.70
CA SER A 58 -25.46 -17.83 -7.11
C SER A 58 -26.79 -17.57 -7.80
N ILE A 59 -27.93 -17.87 -7.15
CA ILE A 59 -29.26 -17.57 -7.69
C ILE A 59 -29.48 -16.06 -7.80
N SER A 60 -29.07 -15.30 -6.78
CA SER A 60 -29.14 -13.84 -6.78
C SER A 60 -28.28 -13.23 -7.90
N LEU A 61 -27.05 -13.69 -8.07
CA LEU A 61 -26.14 -13.28 -9.15
C LEU A 61 -26.73 -13.60 -10.53
N PHE A 62 -27.34 -14.78 -10.69
CA PHE A 62 -28.02 -15.14 -11.94
C PHE A 62 -29.20 -14.21 -12.25
N GLY A 63 -30.03 -13.89 -11.26
CA GLY A 63 -31.11 -12.92 -11.42
C GLY A 63 -30.62 -11.52 -11.77
N GLN A 64 -29.54 -11.07 -11.11
CA GLN A 64 -28.92 -9.77 -11.39
C GLN A 64 -28.22 -9.74 -12.76
N PHE A 65 -27.64 -10.86 -13.22
CA PHE A 65 -27.11 -11.02 -14.56
C PHE A 65 -28.22 -10.83 -15.61
N LEU A 66 -29.37 -11.50 -15.44
CA LEU A 66 -30.53 -11.31 -16.32
C LEU A 66 -31.02 -9.85 -16.31
N ALA A 67 -31.01 -9.20 -15.16
CA ALA A 67 -31.37 -7.79 -15.05
C ALA A 67 -30.39 -6.89 -15.82
N ILE A 68 -29.06 -7.06 -15.65
CA ILE A 68 -28.06 -6.30 -16.40
C ILE A 68 -28.13 -6.58 -17.89
N ALA A 69 -28.31 -7.85 -18.28
CA ALA A 69 -28.49 -8.23 -19.69
C ALA A 69 -29.74 -7.58 -20.30
N GLY A 70 -30.85 -7.57 -19.56
CA GLY A 70 -32.09 -6.90 -19.99
C GLY A 70 -31.93 -5.38 -20.12
N ILE A 71 -31.25 -4.74 -19.16
CA ILE A 71 -30.93 -3.31 -19.21
C ILE A 71 -30.01 -2.99 -20.41
N GLY A 72 -29.00 -3.83 -20.64
CA GLY A 72 -28.11 -3.71 -21.80
C GLY A 72 -28.89 -3.82 -23.11
N LEU A 73 -29.72 -4.86 -23.24
CA LEU A 73 -30.57 -5.08 -24.41
C LEU A 73 -31.50 -3.89 -24.66
N ALA A 74 -32.16 -3.38 -23.62
CA ALA A 74 -33.03 -2.20 -23.73
C ALA A 74 -32.25 -0.95 -24.19
N SER A 75 -31.05 -0.74 -23.63
CA SER A 75 -30.21 0.42 -23.95
C SER A 75 -29.72 0.36 -25.40
N PHE A 76 -29.23 -0.80 -25.85
CA PHE A 76 -28.83 -1.01 -27.24
C PHE A 76 -30.02 -0.91 -28.20
N SER A 77 -31.19 -1.42 -27.83
CA SER A 77 -32.40 -1.35 -28.66
C SER A 77 -32.88 0.09 -28.83
N ALA A 78 -32.83 0.91 -27.76
CA ALA A 78 -33.18 2.32 -27.83
C ALA A 78 -32.25 3.11 -28.75
N ALA A 79 -30.93 2.87 -28.64
CA ALA A 79 -29.95 3.48 -29.53
C ALA A 79 -30.13 3.03 -30.99
N ALA A 80 -30.32 1.73 -31.22
CA ALA A 80 -30.53 1.16 -32.54
C ALA A 80 -31.82 1.67 -33.19
N ALA A 81 -32.91 1.83 -32.43
CA ALA A 81 -34.18 2.36 -32.93
C ALA A 81 -34.05 3.79 -33.47
N LEU A 82 -33.25 4.64 -32.81
CA LEU A 82 -32.99 6.01 -33.27
C LEU A 82 -32.15 6.04 -34.54
N VAL A 83 -31.10 5.20 -34.62
CA VAL A 83 -30.24 5.12 -35.80
C VAL A 83 -30.98 4.50 -36.99
N TRP A 84 -31.77 3.45 -36.76
CA TRP A 84 -32.59 2.83 -37.80
C TRP A 84 -33.73 3.74 -38.26
N GLY A 85 -34.39 4.44 -37.33
CA GLY A 85 -35.45 5.39 -37.64
C GLY A 85 -34.98 6.54 -38.53
N GLY A 86 -33.79 7.09 -38.25
CA GLY A 86 -33.19 8.12 -39.10
C GLY A 86 -32.83 7.62 -40.50
N ALA A 87 -32.37 6.38 -40.62
CA ALA A 87 -32.12 5.75 -41.92
C ALA A 87 -33.41 5.51 -42.71
N LYS A 88 -34.48 5.01 -42.06
CA LYS A 88 -35.80 4.81 -42.69
C LYS A 88 -36.45 6.12 -43.13
N ALA A 89 -36.17 7.21 -42.42
CA ALA A 89 -36.62 8.56 -42.79
C ALA A 89 -35.82 9.17 -43.96
N GLY A 90 -34.85 8.45 -44.54
CA GLY A 90 -34.06 8.90 -45.68
C GLY A 90 -32.95 9.91 -45.33
N LEU A 91 -32.62 10.09 -44.04
CA LEU A 91 -31.61 11.07 -43.62
C LEU A 91 -30.16 10.63 -43.91
N TYR A 92 -29.92 9.32 -44.00
CA TYR A 92 -28.62 8.70 -44.28
C TYR A 92 -28.76 7.21 -44.59
N GLY A 93 -27.74 6.61 -45.21
CA GLY A 93 -27.65 5.15 -45.39
C GLY A 93 -27.19 4.42 -44.14
N LEU A 94 -27.82 3.28 -43.82
CA LEU A 94 -27.50 2.49 -42.62
C LEU A 94 -26.06 1.96 -42.65
N GLY A 95 -25.56 1.52 -43.82
CA GLY A 95 -24.20 1.04 -43.98
C GLY A 95 -23.14 2.12 -43.67
N THR A 96 -23.39 3.35 -44.10
CA THR A 96 -22.52 4.51 -43.82
C THR A 96 -22.58 4.93 -42.35
N ALA A 97 -23.74 4.81 -41.70
CA ALA A 97 -23.83 5.05 -40.27
C ALA A 97 -23.05 4.01 -39.45
N MET A 98 -23.12 2.74 -39.84
CA MET A 98 -22.36 1.67 -39.19
C MET A 98 -20.85 1.82 -39.38
N SER A 99 -20.38 2.21 -40.57
CA SER A 99 -18.94 2.43 -40.78
C SER A 99 -18.40 3.54 -39.87
N VAL A 100 -19.11 4.66 -39.78
CA VAL A 100 -18.74 5.77 -38.88
C VAL A 100 -18.81 5.34 -37.42
N ALA A 101 -19.79 4.51 -37.04
CA ALA A 101 -19.91 4.02 -35.67
C ALA A 101 -18.78 3.07 -35.25
N MET A 102 -18.17 2.36 -36.20
CA MET A 102 -17.07 1.42 -35.96
C MET A 102 -15.68 2.07 -36.08
N ASP A 103 -15.60 3.31 -36.55
CA ASP A 103 -14.34 4.03 -36.69
C ASP A 103 -13.76 4.43 -35.32
N TRP A 104 -12.44 4.22 -35.15
CA TRP A 104 -11.72 4.52 -33.90
C TRP A 104 -11.92 5.95 -33.35
N PRO A 105 -11.92 7.01 -34.17
CA PRO A 105 -12.21 8.37 -33.69
C PRO A 105 -13.60 8.51 -33.07
N PHE A 106 -14.61 7.87 -33.66
CA PHE A 106 -15.97 7.91 -33.15
C PHE A 106 -16.10 7.08 -31.86
N LEU A 107 -15.49 5.90 -31.79
CA LEU A 107 -15.48 5.08 -30.58
C LEU A 107 -14.83 5.82 -29.39
N LEU A 108 -13.69 6.45 -29.61
CA LEU A 108 -13.01 7.25 -28.58
C LEU A 108 -13.86 8.46 -28.17
N GLY A 109 -14.36 9.23 -29.15
CA GLY A 109 -15.15 10.43 -28.91
C GLY A 109 -16.49 10.15 -28.21
N SER A 110 -17.21 9.11 -28.63
CA SER A 110 -18.49 8.69 -28.04
C SER A 110 -18.32 8.16 -26.62
N THR A 111 -17.21 7.46 -26.33
CA THR A 111 -16.89 7.01 -24.97
C THR A 111 -16.69 8.20 -24.04
N LEU A 112 -15.88 9.19 -24.44
CA LEU A 112 -15.65 10.41 -23.66
C LEU A 112 -16.94 11.23 -23.49
N ALA A 113 -17.75 11.34 -24.55
CA ALA A 113 -19.03 12.04 -24.51
C ALA A 113 -20.05 11.35 -23.59
N ALA A 114 -20.10 10.02 -23.57
CA ALA A 114 -20.95 9.26 -22.66
C ALA A 114 -20.57 9.49 -21.19
N ILE A 115 -19.26 9.51 -20.89
CA ILE A 115 -18.75 9.82 -19.55
C ILE A 115 -19.13 11.25 -19.15
N ALA A 116 -18.89 12.24 -20.03
CA ALA A 116 -19.24 13.63 -19.76
C ALA A 116 -20.75 13.83 -19.54
N LEU A 117 -21.58 13.17 -20.37
CA LEU A 117 -23.04 13.19 -20.23
C LEU A 117 -23.48 12.57 -18.91
N TRP A 118 -22.91 11.43 -18.53
CA TRP A 118 -23.19 10.78 -17.25
C TRP A 118 -22.89 11.71 -16.05
N LEU A 119 -21.71 12.33 -16.05
CA LEU A 119 -21.28 13.26 -14.99
C LEU A 119 -22.14 14.52 -14.93
N ALA A 120 -22.52 15.08 -16.09
CA ALA A 120 -23.40 16.25 -16.15
C ALA A 120 -24.79 15.93 -15.57
N LEU A 121 -25.35 14.78 -15.91
CA LEU A 121 -26.63 14.33 -15.38
C LEU A 121 -26.55 14.02 -13.87
N ASP A 122 -25.43 13.50 -13.37
CA ASP A 122 -25.22 13.26 -11.93
C ASP A 122 -25.16 14.56 -11.11
N ARG A 123 -24.58 15.63 -11.67
CA ARG A 123 -24.58 16.96 -11.01
C ARG A 123 -25.97 17.57 -10.90
N ILE A 124 -26.85 17.33 -11.87
CA ILE A 124 -28.23 17.84 -11.87
C ILE A 124 -29.11 17.02 -10.93
N GLY A 125 -28.74 15.76 -10.65
CA GLY A 125 -29.54 14.80 -9.87
C GLY A 125 -29.42 14.91 -8.34
N GLY A 126 -28.69 15.88 -7.79
CA GLY A 126 -28.66 16.16 -6.35
C GLY A 126 -28.38 14.93 -5.47
N ARG A 127 -27.22 14.29 -5.62
CA ARG A 127 -26.80 13.28 -4.63
C ARG A 127 -26.36 13.98 -3.35
N ARG A 128 -27.11 13.77 -2.27
CA ARG A 128 -26.68 14.03 -0.87
C ARG A 128 -25.37 13.27 -0.63
N GLU A 129 -24.33 14.00 -0.26
CA GLU A 129 -23.12 13.43 0.32
C GLU A 129 -23.51 12.58 1.54
N ALA A 130 -22.98 11.36 1.61
CA ALA A 130 -23.11 10.54 2.80
C ALA A 130 -22.37 11.25 3.94
N ALA A 131 -23.00 11.32 5.11
CA ALA A 131 -22.40 11.90 6.30
C ALA A 131 -21.10 11.14 6.65
N PRO A 132 -20.04 11.83 7.08
CA PRO A 132 -18.83 11.17 7.56
C PRO A 132 -19.15 10.39 8.83
N THR A 133 -18.86 9.10 8.83
CA THR A 133 -18.87 8.25 10.03
C THR A 133 -17.75 8.68 10.96
N GLU A 134 -18.06 8.90 12.24
CA GLU A 134 -17.18 9.42 13.30
C GLU A 134 -16.06 8.46 13.77
N THR A 135 -15.83 7.35 13.10
CA THR A 135 -14.69 6.47 13.35
C THR A 135 -13.65 6.75 12.27
N GLY A 136 -12.39 6.96 12.65
CA GLY A 136 -11.22 7.15 11.78
C GLY A 136 -10.88 5.92 10.92
N GLU A 137 -11.89 5.37 10.29
CA GLU A 137 -11.89 4.26 9.36
C GLU A 137 -12.01 4.88 7.97
N VAL A 138 -11.11 4.53 7.04
CA VAL A 138 -11.31 4.90 5.64
C VAL A 138 -12.30 3.88 5.09
N PRO A 139 -13.60 4.17 4.99
CA PRO A 139 -14.57 3.17 4.57
C PRO A 139 -14.50 3.15 3.05
N TYR A 140 -13.62 2.31 2.50
CA TYR A 140 -13.58 2.11 1.06
C TYR A 140 -14.97 1.68 0.60
N GLY A 141 -15.55 2.41 -0.36
CA GLY A 141 -16.83 2.03 -0.93
C GLY A 141 -16.75 0.66 -1.63
N PRO A 142 -17.86 -0.05 -1.86
CA PRO A 142 -17.83 -1.39 -2.47
C PRO A 142 -17.07 -1.48 -3.80
N MET A 143 -17.11 -0.40 -4.60
CA MET A 143 -16.37 -0.28 -5.86
C MET A 143 -14.87 -0.12 -5.65
N GLU A 144 -14.47 0.65 -4.63
CA GLU A 144 -13.06 0.79 -4.26
C GLU A 144 -12.55 -0.54 -3.73
N GLN A 145 -13.29 -1.21 -2.83
CA GLN A 145 -12.92 -2.56 -2.36
C GLN A 145 -12.77 -3.55 -3.53
N ALA A 146 -13.67 -3.50 -4.52
CA ALA A 146 -13.55 -4.34 -5.71
C ALA A 146 -12.31 -4.02 -6.56
N LEU A 147 -11.99 -2.73 -6.73
CA LEU A 147 -10.78 -2.29 -7.44
C LEU A 147 -9.51 -2.72 -6.70
N HIS A 148 -9.49 -2.59 -5.38
CA HIS A 148 -8.40 -3.05 -4.52
C HIS A 148 -8.23 -4.57 -4.63
N ASN A 149 -9.31 -5.34 -4.45
CA ASN A 149 -9.28 -6.79 -4.64
C ASN A 149 -8.80 -7.18 -6.04
N PHE A 150 -9.24 -6.47 -7.08
CA PHE A 150 -8.78 -6.70 -8.44
C PHE A 150 -7.29 -6.40 -8.61
N ALA A 151 -6.80 -5.29 -8.07
CA ALA A 151 -5.39 -4.92 -8.13
C ALA A 151 -4.51 -5.93 -7.37
N PHE A 152 -4.94 -6.41 -6.21
CA PHE A 152 -4.16 -7.31 -5.36
C PHE A 152 -4.25 -8.78 -5.78
N ALA A 153 -5.36 -9.22 -6.39
CA ALA A 153 -5.57 -10.63 -6.73
C ALA A 153 -4.63 -11.18 -7.83
N SER A 154 -3.80 -10.36 -8.46
CA SER A 154 -2.82 -10.87 -9.42
C SER A 154 -1.55 -10.03 -9.44
N PRO A 155 -0.47 -10.50 -8.79
CA PRO A 155 0.82 -9.84 -8.88
C PRO A 155 1.35 -9.77 -10.32
N VAL A 156 1.01 -10.74 -11.17
CA VAL A 156 1.31 -10.73 -12.61
C VAL A 156 0.69 -9.52 -13.31
N ARG A 157 -0.55 -9.12 -12.95
CA ARG A 157 -1.18 -7.93 -13.51
C ARG A 157 -0.42 -6.67 -13.14
N GLN A 158 -0.04 -6.51 -11.87
CA GLN A 158 0.71 -5.34 -11.44
C GLN A 158 2.08 -5.26 -12.12
N ARG A 159 2.77 -6.40 -12.29
CA ARG A 159 4.03 -6.47 -13.04
C ARG A 159 3.86 -6.07 -14.50
N ARG A 160 2.81 -6.57 -15.19
CA ARG A 160 2.51 -6.20 -16.59
C ARG A 160 2.17 -4.72 -16.73
N LEU A 161 1.37 -4.18 -15.82
CA LEU A 161 1.01 -2.75 -15.81
C LEU A 161 2.25 -1.88 -15.55
N GLY A 162 3.10 -2.29 -14.61
CA GLY A 162 4.38 -1.64 -14.34
C GLY A 162 5.30 -1.65 -15.57
N ALA A 163 5.39 -2.77 -16.30
CA ALA A 163 6.18 -2.86 -17.53
C ALA A 163 5.63 -1.94 -18.64
N LEU A 164 4.31 -1.91 -18.82
CA LEU A 164 3.64 -1.00 -19.76
C LEU A 164 3.94 0.47 -19.41
N GLU A 165 3.85 0.84 -18.13
CA GLU A 165 4.19 2.18 -17.68
C GLU A 165 5.66 2.51 -17.97
N THR A 166 6.60 1.59 -17.73
CA THR A 166 8.01 1.80 -18.04
C THR A 166 8.22 2.14 -19.51
N TYR A 167 7.48 1.46 -20.40
CA TYR A 167 7.50 1.76 -21.82
C TYR A 167 6.92 3.14 -22.15
N LEU A 168 5.73 3.46 -21.61
CA LEU A 168 5.02 4.73 -21.87
C LEU A 168 5.74 5.97 -21.32
N TYR A 169 6.45 5.83 -20.20
CA TYR A 169 7.08 6.94 -19.47
C TYR A 169 8.60 6.91 -19.52
N ARG A 170 9.19 6.21 -20.51
CA ARG A 170 10.64 6.02 -20.63
C ARG A 170 11.44 7.32 -20.56
N SER A 171 10.93 8.42 -21.12
CA SER A 171 11.60 9.73 -21.10
C SER A 171 11.58 10.43 -19.73
N ARG A 172 10.70 10.01 -18.81
CA ARG A 172 10.61 10.54 -17.44
C ARG A 172 11.34 9.70 -16.41
N ILE A 173 11.66 8.45 -16.75
CA ILE A 173 12.32 7.51 -15.85
C ILE A 173 13.82 7.68 -16.02
N ASP A 174 14.42 8.38 -15.08
CA ASP A 174 15.87 8.57 -15.00
C ASP A 174 16.45 7.63 -13.93
N HIS A 175 17.16 6.58 -14.37
CA HIS A 175 17.77 5.60 -13.47
C HIS A 175 18.88 6.18 -12.60
N SER A 176 19.49 7.31 -12.98
CA SER A 176 20.48 7.98 -12.13
C SER A 176 19.85 8.49 -10.82
N ARG A 177 18.54 8.78 -10.83
CA ARG A 177 17.75 9.17 -9.65
C ARG A 177 17.42 8.01 -8.71
N ALA A 178 17.63 6.77 -9.14
CA ALA A 178 17.53 5.59 -8.29
C ALA A 178 18.86 5.22 -7.62
N THR A 179 19.91 6.03 -7.79
CA THR A 179 21.19 5.83 -7.09
C THR A 179 21.09 6.30 -5.63
N ARG A 180 21.92 5.69 -4.78
CA ARG A 180 22.02 5.93 -3.35
C ARG A 180 20.68 5.86 -2.59
N PRO A 181 19.77 4.89 -2.82
CA PRO A 181 18.47 4.90 -2.14
C PRO A 181 18.62 4.85 -0.61
N VAL A 182 17.65 5.40 0.11
CA VAL A 182 17.58 5.28 1.57
C VAL A 182 16.45 4.33 1.95
N PHE A 183 16.78 3.24 2.63
CA PHE A 183 15.80 2.27 3.12
C PHE A 183 15.67 2.40 4.63
N VAL A 184 14.46 2.65 5.12
CA VAL A 184 14.15 2.64 6.56
C VAL A 184 13.55 1.28 6.91
N THR A 185 14.21 0.52 7.78
CA THR A 185 13.72 -0.80 8.20
C THR A 185 14.05 -1.11 9.64
N SER A 186 13.13 -1.76 10.32
CA SER A 186 13.27 -2.28 11.69
C SER A 186 12.02 -3.10 11.98
N LEU A 187 11.97 -3.76 13.14
CA LEU A 187 10.68 -4.26 13.62
C LEU A 187 9.67 -3.10 13.76
N PRO A 188 8.36 -3.36 13.62
CA PRO A 188 7.34 -2.35 13.83
C PRO A 188 7.49 -1.68 15.20
N ARG A 189 6.99 -0.45 15.32
CA ARG A 189 7.01 0.34 16.56
C ARG A 189 8.41 0.71 17.07
N ALA A 190 9.44 0.57 16.24
CA ALA A 190 10.81 1.08 16.46
C ALA A 190 11.05 2.50 15.95
N GLY A 191 10.02 3.24 15.49
CA GLY A 191 10.21 4.59 14.95
C GLY A 191 10.46 4.67 13.44
N THR A 192 10.24 3.59 12.70
CA THR A 192 10.40 3.57 11.23
C THR A 192 9.45 4.55 10.52
N THR A 193 8.23 4.73 11.02
CA THR A 193 7.25 5.68 10.45
C THR A 193 7.68 7.14 10.61
N ILE A 194 8.11 7.55 11.81
CA ILE A 194 8.56 8.94 12.03
C ILE A 194 9.83 9.24 11.22
N MET A 195 10.72 8.24 11.06
CA MET A 195 11.89 8.33 10.19
C MET A 195 11.51 8.46 8.71
N LEU A 196 10.49 7.72 8.24
CA LEU A 196 9.97 7.88 6.88
C LEU A 196 9.41 9.30 6.67
N ASN A 197 8.61 9.80 7.60
CA ASN A 197 8.01 11.14 7.49
C ASN A 197 9.09 12.22 7.44
N LEU A 198 10.09 12.16 8.33
CA LEU A 198 11.26 13.05 8.33
C LEU A 198 11.90 13.15 6.94
N LEU A 199 12.20 12.00 6.33
CA LEU A 199 12.90 11.94 5.06
C LEU A 199 11.98 12.27 3.87
N ALA A 200 10.78 11.71 3.81
CA ALA A 200 9.84 11.91 2.71
C ALA A 200 9.35 13.36 2.57
N GLU A 201 9.31 14.10 3.68
CA GLU A 201 8.94 15.52 3.68
C GLU A 201 10.14 16.46 3.39
N THR A 202 11.36 15.92 3.29
CA THR A 202 12.54 16.66 2.81
C THR A 202 12.49 16.76 1.27
N PRO A 203 12.87 17.90 0.65
CA PRO A 203 12.75 18.08 -0.81
C PRO A 203 13.53 17.05 -1.64
N GLU A 204 14.69 16.61 -1.16
CA GLU A 204 15.59 15.63 -1.82
C GLU A 204 14.88 14.29 -2.11
N PHE A 205 14.05 13.81 -1.18
CA PHE A 205 13.57 12.43 -1.22
C PHE A 205 12.16 12.29 -1.78
N ALA A 206 11.92 11.18 -2.47
CA ALA A 206 10.59 10.72 -2.87
C ALA A 206 10.31 9.33 -2.31
N SER A 207 9.08 9.12 -1.83
CA SER A 207 8.60 7.83 -1.32
C SER A 207 7.29 7.43 -1.98
N ALA A 208 6.93 6.16 -1.84
CA ALA A 208 5.57 5.75 -2.17
C ALA A 208 4.57 6.40 -1.21
N THR A 209 3.43 6.84 -1.73
CA THR A 209 2.32 7.46 -0.99
C THR A 209 1.01 6.80 -1.36
N TYR A 210 -0.07 7.10 -0.62
CA TYR A 210 -1.41 6.57 -0.93
C TYR A 210 -1.93 6.95 -2.32
N ARG A 211 -1.40 8.01 -2.95
CA ARG A 211 -1.70 8.34 -4.36
C ARG A 211 -1.28 7.27 -5.36
N HIS A 212 -0.33 6.41 -5.00
CA HIS A 212 0.09 5.31 -5.87
C HIS A 212 -0.82 4.07 -5.72
N MET A 213 -1.74 4.06 -4.75
CA MET A 213 -2.67 2.95 -4.53
C MET A 213 -3.90 3.05 -5.42
N PRO A 214 -4.40 1.92 -5.96
CA PRO A 214 -4.00 0.55 -5.62
C PRO A 214 -2.93 -0.08 -6.53
N PHE A 215 -2.46 0.63 -7.56
CA PHE A 215 -1.50 0.13 -8.55
C PHE A 215 -0.07 0.63 -8.26
N THR A 216 0.51 0.20 -7.15
CA THR A 216 1.79 0.72 -6.64
C THR A 216 2.98 0.45 -7.55
N LEU A 217 2.93 -0.60 -8.37
CA LEU A 217 3.95 -0.90 -9.39
C LEU A 217 3.86 0.01 -10.64
N ALA A 218 2.79 0.80 -10.78
CA ALA A 218 2.55 1.77 -11.86
C ALA A 218 2.17 3.17 -11.31
N PRO A 219 3.06 3.82 -10.54
CA PRO A 219 2.76 5.07 -9.84
C PRO A 219 2.55 6.29 -10.76
N LEU A 220 3.21 6.35 -11.92
CA LEU A 220 3.12 7.49 -12.85
C LEU A 220 1.82 7.46 -13.66
N LEU A 221 1.42 6.27 -14.12
CA LEU A 221 0.18 6.05 -14.84
C LEU A 221 -1.00 6.28 -13.92
N TRP A 222 -0.98 5.68 -12.73
CA TRP A 222 -2.05 5.84 -11.77
C TRP A 222 -2.12 7.27 -11.21
N GLY A 223 -0.98 7.91 -10.95
CA GLY A 223 -0.92 9.31 -10.53
C GLY A 223 -1.55 10.30 -11.51
N ARG A 224 -1.68 9.95 -12.80
CA ARG A 224 -2.48 10.73 -13.77
C ARG A 224 -3.97 10.44 -13.71
N ILE A 225 -4.35 9.22 -13.34
CA ILE A 225 -5.75 8.78 -13.28
C ILE A 225 -6.41 9.29 -12.00
N VAL A 226 -5.70 9.29 -10.87
CA VAL A 226 -6.22 9.68 -9.54
C VAL A 226 -6.88 11.06 -9.52
N PRO A 227 -6.27 12.15 -10.04
CA PRO A 227 -6.89 13.48 -10.03
C PRO A 227 -8.19 13.57 -10.82
N MET A 228 -8.43 12.64 -11.76
CA MET A 228 -9.68 12.56 -12.52
C MET A 228 -10.79 11.83 -11.75
N ILE A 229 -10.45 11.02 -10.75
CA ILE A 229 -11.37 10.18 -9.98
C ILE A 229 -11.64 10.77 -8.57
N GLN A 230 -10.62 11.32 -7.90
CA GLN A 230 -10.65 11.66 -6.46
C GLN A 230 -10.80 13.15 -6.13
N LYS A 231 -11.65 13.91 -6.85
CA LYS A 231 -11.92 15.31 -6.46
C LYS A 231 -12.65 15.48 -5.09
N THR A 232 -12.83 14.41 -4.30
CA THR A 232 -13.75 14.41 -3.15
C THR A 232 -13.35 13.52 -1.96
N ALA A 233 -12.07 13.20 -1.75
CA ALA A 233 -11.64 12.51 -0.52
C ALA A 233 -11.01 13.51 0.46
N ALA A 234 -11.77 13.89 1.50
CA ALA A 234 -11.27 14.68 2.62
C ALA A 234 -10.25 13.87 3.43
N ARG A 235 -9.36 14.58 4.13
CA ARG A 235 -8.30 14.03 5.01
C ARG A 235 -8.94 13.16 6.10
N THR A 236 -8.44 11.94 6.31
CA THR A 236 -8.93 11.03 7.35
C THR A 236 -7.78 10.60 8.25
N GLU A 237 -8.03 10.48 9.55
CA GLU A 237 -7.05 10.02 10.53
C GLU A 237 -6.69 8.54 10.32
N ARG A 238 -5.43 8.16 10.56
CA ARG A 238 -4.92 6.79 10.32
C ARG A 238 -5.61 5.76 11.22
N ALA A 239 -5.88 4.58 10.67
CA ALA A 239 -6.29 3.37 11.40
C ALA A 239 -5.21 2.79 12.37
N HIS A 240 -4.27 3.61 12.88
CA HIS A 240 -3.22 3.19 13.82
C HIS A 240 -3.27 3.92 15.18
N GLY A 241 -4.14 4.92 15.35
CA GLY A 241 -4.33 5.61 16.63
C GLY A 241 -3.04 6.22 17.18
N ASP A 242 -2.15 6.68 16.28
CA ASP A 242 -0.86 7.29 16.56
C ASP A 242 -0.87 8.82 16.38
N GLY A 243 -2.04 9.42 16.09
CA GLY A 243 -2.23 10.87 15.98
C GLY A 243 -1.60 11.49 14.72
N ILE A 244 -1.34 10.68 13.68
CA ILE A 244 -0.82 11.14 12.39
C ILE A 244 -1.98 11.21 11.39
N GLU A 245 -2.29 12.41 10.89
CA GLU A 245 -3.29 12.63 9.83
C GLU A 245 -2.84 11.98 8.51
N VAL A 246 -3.71 11.23 7.85
CA VAL A 246 -3.43 10.62 6.54
C VAL A 246 -4.12 11.42 5.44
N SER A 247 -3.31 11.91 4.52
CA SER A 247 -3.75 12.46 3.24
C SER A 247 -3.32 11.50 2.13
N GLY A 248 -3.85 11.67 0.91
CA GLY A 248 -3.37 10.91 -0.25
C GLY A 248 -1.85 11.03 -0.49
N ASP A 249 -1.23 12.11 -0.01
CA ASP A 249 0.20 12.37 -0.12
C ASP A 249 1.02 11.80 1.05
N SER A 250 0.39 11.19 2.05
CA SER A 250 1.10 10.60 3.18
C SER A 250 1.95 9.40 2.71
N PRO A 251 3.23 9.33 3.12
CA PRO A 251 4.12 8.25 2.74
C PRO A 251 3.73 6.95 3.44
N GLU A 252 3.86 5.82 2.75
CA GLU A 252 3.48 4.51 3.28
C GLU A 252 4.36 3.39 2.74
N ALA A 253 4.41 2.28 3.49
CA ALA A 253 5.25 1.11 3.27
C ALA A 253 4.79 0.19 2.13
N PHE A 254 4.53 0.74 0.95
CA PHE A 254 4.01 -0.02 -0.20
C PHE A 254 5.05 -0.83 -0.98
N GLU A 255 6.33 -0.74 -0.61
CA GLU A 255 7.40 -1.52 -1.25
C GLU A 255 7.16 -3.03 -1.14
N GLU A 256 6.50 -3.49 -0.07
CA GLU A 256 6.22 -4.90 0.17
C GLU A 256 5.40 -5.57 -0.95
N MET A 257 4.55 -4.80 -1.64
CA MET A 257 3.80 -5.30 -2.79
C MET A 257 4.72 -5.71 -3.95
N LEU A 258 5.86 -5.05 -4.11
CA LEU A 258 6.87 -5.45 -5.09
C LEU A 258 7.52 -6.77 -4.67
N TRP A 259 7.88 -6.92 -3.40
CA TRP A 259 8.47 -8.15 -2.87
C TRP A 259 7.53 -9.34 -3.03
N MET A 260 6.26 -9.21 -2.64
CA MET A 260 5.24 -10.25 -2.84
C MET A 260 5.04 -10.61 -4.32
N ALA A 261 5.20 -9.66 -5.24
CA ALA A 261 5.02 -9.90 -6.66
C ALA A 261 6.16 -10.64 -7.36
N PHE A 262 7.37 -10.58 -6.79
CA PHE A 262 8.55 -11.24 -7.34
C PHE A 262 8.96 -12.48 -6.53
N TRP A 263 8.62 -12.55 -5.25
CA TRP A 263 9.01 -13.60 -4.32
C TRP A 263 7.81 -14.22 -3.58
N PRO A 264 6.74 -14.65 -4.28
CA PRO A 264 5.53 -15.18 -3.62
C PRO A 264 5.83 -16.39 -2.72
N ASP A 265 6.84 -17.19 -3.05
CA ASP A 265 7.21 -18.40 -2.32
C ASP A 265 7.81 -18.13 -0.92
N HIS A 266 8.26 -16.90 -0.65
CA HIS A 266 8.70 -16.51 0.70
C HIS A 266 7.53 -16.24 1.64
N TYR A 267 6.34 -15.97 1.11
CA TYR A 267 5.16 -15.64 1.90
C TYR A 267 4.33 -16.90 2.14
N ARG A 268 4.71 -17.66 3.16
CA ARG A 268 3.97 -18.85 3.60
C ARG A 268 2.71 -18.43 4.38
N PRO A 269 1.70 -19.30 4.51
CA PRO A 269 0.48 -18.97 5.26
C PRO A 269 0.73 -18.56 6.71
N ASP A 270 1.74 -19.14 7.33
CA ASP A 270 2.11 -19.04 8.75
C ASP A 270 3.33 -18.15 9.02
N ARG A 271 4.14 -17.84 8.00
CA ARG A 271 5.42 -17.13 8.19
C ARG A 271 5.95 -16.47 6.91
N ILE A 272 6.96 -15.63 7.07
CA ILE A 272 7.75 -15.07 5.97
C ILE A 272 9.18 -15.61 6.05
N GLU A 273 9.68 -16.21 4.98
CA GLU A 273 11.06 -16.70 4.90
C GLU A 273 12.06 -15.56 4.70
N THR A 274 13.23 -15.66 5.32
CA THR A 274 14.32 -14.69 5.11
C THR A 274 14.95 -14.81 3.72
N TRP A 275 15.60 -13.75 3.25
CA TRP A 275 16.35 -13.76 1.99
C TRP A 275 17.85 -13.79 2.24
N SER A 276 18.55 -14.56 1.42
CA SER A 276 20.00 -14.65 1.37
C SER A 276 20.57 -13.83 0.21
N ALA A 277 21.86 -13.49 0.29
CA ALA A 277 22.57 -12.83 -0.81
C ALA A 277 22.66 -13.69 -2.09
N ARG A 278 22.46 -15.02 -1.98
CA ARG A 278 22.53 -15.95 -3.12
C ARG A 278 21.28 -15.89 -3.99
N GLU A 279 20.19 -15.34 -3.47
CA GLU A 279 18.92 -15.17 -4.17
C GLU A 279 18.91 -13.88 -5.01
N ASN A 280 20.10 -13.46 -5.48
CA ASN A 280 20.25 -12.33 -6.36
C ASN A 280 19.69 -12.64 -7.76
N ASP A 281 18.59 -12.00 -8.12
CA ASP A 281 18.01 -12.03 -9.46
C ASP A 281 18.21 -10.68 -10.16
N ALA A 282 18.92 -10.69 -11.28
CA ALA A 282 19.26 -9.48 -12.03
C ALA A 282 18.01 -8.77 -12.59
N ALA A 283 16.99 -9.54 -13.01
CA ALA A 283 15.76 -8.98 -13.55
C ALA A 283 14.94 -8.26 -12.45
N PHE A 284 14.89 -8.82 -11.25
CA PHE A 284 14.33 -8.19 -10.07
C PHE A 284 15.12 -6.94 -9.68
N ALA A 285 16.45 -7.02 -9.58
CA ALA A 285 17.29 -5.87 -9.23
C ALA A 285 17.06 -4.69 -10.19
N GLN A 286 16.98 -4.96 -11.50
CA GLN A 286 16.65 -3.94 -12.51
C GLN A 286 15.22 -3.41 -12.33
N SER A 287 14.24 -4.28 -12.10
CA SER A 287 12.85 -3.89 -11.86
C SER A 287 12.71 -3.02 -10.62
N PHE A 288 13.46 -3.32 -9.56
CA PHE A 288 13.44 -2.58 -8.30
C PHE A 288 14.02 -1.18 -8.48
N ARG A 289 15.18 -1.05 -9.16
CA ARG A 289 15.75 0.27 -9.53
C ARG A 289 14.83 1.08 -10.43
N THR A 290 14.15 0.41 -11.37
CA THR A 290 13.16 1.07 -12.23
C THR A 290 11.99 1.59 -11.41
N HIS A 291 11.50 0.80 -10.45
CA HIS A 291 10.44 1.22 -9.54
C HIS A 291 10.84 2.44 -8.71
N MET A 292 12.05 2.46 -8.15
CA MET A 292 12.58 3.64 -7.44
C MET A 292 12.60 4.89 -8.31
N ALA A 293 13.14 4.79 -9.53
CA ALA A 293 13.20 5.91 -10.47
C ALA A 293 11.80 6.45 -10.82
N LYS A 294 10.79 5.57 -10.94
CA LYS A 294 9.41 5.99 -11.16
C LYS A 294 8.80 6.74 -9.98
N ILE A 295 9.11 6.32 -8.75
CA ILE A 295 8.67 7.03 -7.54
C ILE A 295 9.35 8.39 -7.44
N VAL A 296 10.65 8.49 -7.76
CA VAL A 296 11.32 9.81 -7.82
C VAL A 296 10.69 10.69 -8.90
N ALA A 297 10.41 10.14 -10.07
CA ALA A 297 9.75 10.87 -11.16
C ALA A 297 8.30 11.30 -10.84
N SER A 298 7.65 10.73 -9.81
CA SER A 298 6.30 11.12 -9.41
C SER A 298 6.27 12.34 -8.49
N LYS A 299 7.39 12.70 -7.84
CA LYS A 299 7.53 13.88 -7.00
C LYS A 299 8.45 14.92 -7.67
N PRO A 300 7.91 16.01 -8.24
CA PRO A 300 8.72 17.07 -8.84
C PRO A 300 9.75 17.64 -7.85
N GLY A 301 10.99 17.81 -8.31
CA GLY A 301 12.09 18.36 -7.51
C GLY A 301 12.85 17.34 -6.67
N ALA A 302 12.28 16.15 -6.43
CA ALA A 302 13.00 15.08 -5.75
C ALA A 302 14.11 14.51 -6.62
N SER A 303 15.22 14.13 -5.98
CA SER A 303 16.41 13.59 -6.62
C SER A 303 16.68 12.14 -6.25
N ARG A 304 16.08 11.65 -5.16
CA ARG A 304 16.51 10.41 -4.51
C ARG A 304 15.35 9.62 -3.92
N TYR A 305 15.48 8.30 -3.92
CA TYR A 305 14.44 7.41 -3.38
C TYR A 305 14.59 7.21 -1.87
N VAL A 306 13.47 7.26 -1.15
CA VAL A 306 13.36 6.77 0.23
C VAL A 306 12.15 5.84 0.36
N SER A 307 12.31 4.75 1.10
CA SER A 307 11.18 3.91 1.50
C SER A 307 11.27 3.49 2.94
N LYS A 308 10.15 2.97 3.45
CA LYS A 308 10.11 2.23 4.69
C LYS A 308 9.48 0.88 4.41
N ASN A 309 10.10 -0.18 4.93
CA ASN A 309 9.53 -1.51 4.90
C ASN A 309 10.04 -2.30 6.11
N ASN A 310 9.15 -2.72 7.00
CA ASN A 310 9.57 -3.44 8.21
C ASN A 310 10.21 -4.79 7.85
N ALA A 311 9.74 -5.47 6.81
CA ALA A 311 10.23 -6.78 6.42
C ALA A 311 11.61 -6.75 5.74
N ASN A 312 12.14 -5.57 5.40
CA ASN A 312 13.50 -5.46 4.86
C ASN A 312 14.59 -5.90 5.86
N ILE A 313 14.31 -5.97 7.16
CA ILE A 313 15.21 -6.62 8.13
C ILE A 313 15.49 -8.09 7.80
N ALA A 314 14.58 -8.77 7.08
CA ALA A 314 14.75 -10.15 6.61
C ALA A 314 15.57 -10.25 5.32
N ARG A 315 15.92 -9.10 4.72
CA ARG A 315 16.44 -8.97 3.35
C ARG A 315 17.77 -8.25 3.28
N LEU A 316 18.37 -7.92 4.42
CA LEU A 316 19.59 -7.11 4.49
C LEU A 316 20.70 -7.64 3.56
N PRO A 317 21.04 -8.95 3.54
CA PRO A 317 22.07 -9.47 2.63
C PRO A 317 21.74 -9.29 1.15
N LEU A 318 20.47 -9.46 0.78
CA LEU A 318 20.02 -9.31 -0.59
C LEU A 318 20.01 -7.83 -1.00
N LEU A 319 19.54 -6.93 -0.12
CA LEU A 319 19.56 -5.49 -0.32
C LEU A 319 20.98 -4.96 -0.50
N ASP A 320 21.94 -5.41 0.30
CA ASP A 320 23.36 -5.07 0.13
C ASP A 320 23.90 -5.53 -1.25
N THR A 321 23.39 -6.64 -1.77
CA THR A 321 23.79 -7.19 -3.08
C THR A 321 23.18 -6.42 -4.26
N ILE A 322 21.88 -6.14 -4.21
CA ILE A 322 21.16 -5.47 -5.33
C ILE A 322 21.23 -3.94 -5.26
N CYS A 323 21.52 -3.39 -4.08
CA CYS A 323 21.65 -1.97 -3.81
C CYS A 323 22.89 -1.64 -2.97
N PRO A 324 24.12 -1.89 -3.49
CA PRO A 324 25.36 -1.69 -2.74
C PRO A 324 25.69 -0.22 -2.44
N ASP A 325 24.98 0.71 -3.05
CA ASP A 325 25.06 2.16 -2.85
C ASP A 325 24.00 2.70 -1.86
N ALA A 326 23.11 1.84 -1.34
CA ALA A 326 22.05 2.26 -0.44
C ALA A 326 22.57 2.68 0.94
N ALA A 327 21.80 3.50 1.65
CA ALA A 327 21.90 3.62 3.11
C ALA A 327 20.70 2.93 3.75
N ILE A 328 20.93 1.98 4.66
CA ILE A 328 19.87 1.23 5.33
C ILE A 328 19.74 1.74 6.77
N VAL A 329 18.80 2.64 7.02
CA VAL A 329 18.55 3.22 8.35
C VAL A 329 17.75 2.24 9.19
N ILE A 330 18.33 1.83 10.33
CA ILE A 330 17.75 0.88 11.27
C ILE A 330 17.56 1.54 12.63
N PRO A 331 16.38 2.15 12.88
CA PRO A 331 16.01 2.61 14.21
C PRO A 331 15.93 1.43 15.20
N VAL A 332 16.54 1.60 16.36
CA VAL A 332 16.53 0.64 17.47
C VAL A 332 15.93 1.33 18.68
N ARG A 333 15.03 0.64 19.38
CA ARG A 333 14.30 1.17 20.53
C ARG A 333 14.46 0.22 21.71
N ASP A 334 14.31 0.74 22.93
CA ASP A 334 14.27 -0.08 24.14
C ASP A 334 13.31 -1.28 23.95
N PRO A 335 13.80 -2.50 24.21
CA PRO A 335 13.04 -3.72 23.92
C PRO A 335 11.72 -3.78 24.70
N ARG A 336 11.67 -3.30 25.95
CA ARG A 336 10.45 -3.33 26.75
C ARG A 336 9.41 -2.40 26.17
N ALA A 337 9.78 -1.15 25.92
CA ALA A 337 8.89 -0.14 25.36
C ALA A 337 8.37 -0.53 23.97
N GLN A 338 9.22 -1.15 23.15
CA GLN A 338 8.83 -1.65 21.84
C GLN A 338 7.88 -2.86 21.94
N VAL A 339 8.19 -3.85 22.77
CA VAL A 339 7.34 -5.05 22.96
C VAL A 339 5.95 -4.68 23.49
N VAL A 340 5.85 -3.81 24.50
CA VAL A 340 4.54 -3.31 24.97
C VAL A 340 3.75 -2.66 23.83
N SER A 341 4.44 -1.89 22.97
CA SER A 341 3.81 -1.25 21.82
C SER A 341 3.36 -2.26 20.75
N LEU A 342 4.13 -3.33 20.53
CA LEU A 342 3.80 -4.42 19.60
C LEU A 342 2.57 -5.19 20.06
N MET A 343 2.55 -5.61 21.33
CA MET A 343 1.42 -6.34 21.93
C MET A 343 0.11 -5.54 21.83
N ARG A 344 0.15 -4.27 22.24
CA ARG A 344 -1.02 -3.38 22.15
C ARG A 344 -1.51 -3.24 20.71
N GLN A 345 -0.59 -3.14 19.75
CA GLN A 345 -0.96 -3.02 18.34
C GLN A 345 -1.54 -4.34 17.82
N HIS A 346 -0.98 -5.49 18.21
CA HIS A 346 -1.51 -6.81 17.88
C HIS A 346 -2.96 -6.97 18.35
N GLU A 347 -3.24 -6.65 19.61
CA GLU A 347 -4.59 -6.70 20.18
C GLU A 347 -5.57 -5.76 19.46
N ARG A 348 -5.15 -4.53 19.14
CA ARG A 348 -5.95 -3.59 18.35
C ARG A 348 -6.33 -4.17 17.00
N PHE A 349 -5.39 -4.82 16.30
CA PHE A 349 -5.67 -5.44 15.01
C PHE A 349 -6.50 -6.72 15.11
N LEU A 350 -6.37 -7.52 16.17
CA LEU A 350 -7.30 -8.62 16.43
C LEU A 350 -8.74 -8.11 16.51
N ASN A 351 -8.96 -7.04 17.29
CA ASN A 351 -10.26 -6.40 17.44
C ASN A 351 -10.76 -5.78 16.12
N LEU A 352 -9.88 -5.13 15.36
CA LEU A 352 -10.22 -4.57 14.05
C LEU A 352 -10.64 -5.65 13.05
N HIS A 353 -9.83 -6.70 12.90
CA HIS A 353 -10.08 -7.77 11.93
C HIS A 353 -11.35 -8.57 12.26
N ALA A 354 -11.70 -8.68 13.55
CA ALA A 354 -12.95 -9.29 13.98
C ALA A 354 -14.19 -8.48 13.57
N ARG A 355 -14.09 -7.15 13.54
CA ARG A 355 -15.20 -6.24 13.20
C ARG A 355 -15.29 -5.96 11.70
N GLU A 356 -14.14 -5.91 11.01
CA GLU A 356 -14.04 -5.55 9.60
C GLU A 356 -13.19 -6.58 8.81
N PRO A 357 -13.81 -7.64 8.26
CA PRO A 357 -13.10 -8.68 7.51
C PRO A 357 -12.39 -8.18 6.23
N PHE A 358 -12.82 -7.02 5.69
CA PHE A 358 -12.13 -6.39 4.56
C PHE A 358 -10.77 -5.82 4.99
N GLY A 359 -10.67 -5.24 6.19
CA GLY A 359 -9.43 -4.67 6.70
C GLY A 359 -8.28 -5.69 6.71
N ARG A 360 -8.56 -6.92 7.15
CA ARG A 360 -7.59 -8.03 7.08
C ARG A 360 -7.10 -8.29 5.64
N ARG A 361 -8.02 -8.47 4.70
CA ARG A 361 -7.68 -8.76 3.29
C ARG A 361 -6.90 -7.62 2.65
N TYR A 362 -7.30 -6.39 2.94
CA TYR A 362 -6.62 -5.20 2.47
C TYR A 362 -5.16 -5.20 2.97
N MET A 363 -4.97 -5.39 4.28
CA MET A 363 -3.64 -5.46 4.89
C MET A 363 -2.78 -6.57 4.28
N GLU A 364 -3.32 -7.77 4.16
CA GLU A 364 -2.61 -8.89 3.50
C GLU A 364 -2.25 -8.55 2.04
N GLY A 365 -3.16 -7.87 1.31
CA GLY A 365 -2.95 -7.46 -0.08
C GLY A 365 -1.87 -6.40 -0.27
N VAL A 366 -1.62 -5.55 0.73
CA VAL A 366 -0.52 -4.57 0.72
C VAL A 366 0.75 -5.06 1.41
N GLY A 367 0.72 -6.25 2.01
CA GLY A 367 1.87 -6.89 2.64
C GLY A 367 2.05 -6.57 4.13
N HIS A 368 1.01 -6.06 4.79
CA HIS A 368 1.02 -5.83 6.23
C HIS A 368 0.68 -7.10 7.00
N PHE A 369 1.70 -7.86 7.37
CA PHE A 369 1.60 -9.13 8.09
C PHE A 369 2.05 -9.05 9.55
N GLU A 370 2.16 -7.84 10.12
CA GLU A 370 2.83 -7.69 11.41
C GLU A 370 1.94 -7.93 12.62
N PHE A 371 0.61 -7.94 12.45
CA PHE A 371 -0.34 -7.89 13.57
C PHE A 371 -1.69 -8.56 13.30
N GLY A 372 -2.42 -8.81 14.39
CA GLY A 372 -3.78 -9.33 14.38
C GLY A 372 -3.88 -10.69 13.69
N GLN A 373 -5.05 -10.95 13.10
CA GLN A 373 -5.30 -12.17 12.33
C GLN A 373 -4.47 -12.28 11.02
N ALA A 374 -3.80 -11.19 10.60
CA ALA A 374 -2.92 -11.18 9.43
C ALA A 374 -1.47 -11.52 9.80
N LEU A 375 -1.17 -11.77 11.09
CA LEU A 375 0.17 -12.01 11.59
C LEU A 375 0.84 -13.19 10.85
N ARG A 376 1.94 -12.90 10.16
CA ARG A 376 2.88 -13.89 9.59
C ARG A 376 4.28 -13.48 10.01
N PRO A 377 4.79 -13.99 11.14
CA PRO A 377 6.11 -13.62 11.63
C PRO A 377 7.20 -14.01 10.63
N ILE A 378 8.28 -13.24 10.60
CA ILE A 378 9.46 -13.60 9.81
C ILE A 378 10.22 -14.72 10.54
N ALA A 379 10.59 -15.76 9.81
CA ALA A 379 11.31 -16.93 10.34
C ALA A 379 12.81 -16.67 10.49
N PHE A 380 13.18 -15.72 11.35
CA PHE A 380 14.58 -15.40 11.62
C PHE A 380 15.34 -16.62 12.13
N GLY A 381 16.55 -16.84 11.63
CA GLY A 381 17.38 -18.00 12.00
C GLY A 381 16.78 -19.35 11.60
N GLY A 382 15.81 -19.37 10.67
CA GLY A 382 15.13 -20.59 10.22
C GLY A 382 14.13 -21.15 11.24
N THR A 383 13.80 -20.41 12.30
CA THR A 383 12.82 -20.83 13.31
C THR A 383 11.49 -20.13 13.05
N THR A 384 10.42 -20.90 12.94
CA THR A 384 9.05 -20.37 12.82
C THR A 384 8.53 -19.97 14.21
N PRO A 385 8.19 -18.69 14.45
CA PRO A 385 7.58 -18.30 15.72
C PRO A 385 6.17 -18.87 15.87
N ASP A 386 5.85 -19.34 17.07
CA ASP A 386 4.53 -19.88 17.39
C ASP A 386 3.50 -18.77 17.62
N ILE A 387 2.71 -18.49 16.59
CA ILE A 387 1.70 -17.42 16.58
C ILE A 387 0.59 -17.63 17.62
N GLU A 388 0.35 -18.85 18.10
CA GLU A 388 -0.67 -19.11 19.14
C GLU A 388 -0.31 -18.45 20.47
N THR A 389 0.98 -18.20 20.68
CA THR A 389 1.51 -17.54 21.89
C THR A 389 1.63 -16.01 21.74
N ALA A 390 1.19 -15.43 20.61
CA ALA A 390 1.35 -14.01 20.28
C ALA A 390 0.54 -13.03 21.16
N THR A 391 -0.27 -13.55 22.09
CA THR A 391 -0.93 -12.75 23.14
C THR A 391 -0.02 -12.45 24.32
N GLY A 392 1.05 -13.23 24.53
CA GLY A 392 1.96 -13.12 25.66
C GLY A 392 3.23 -12.31 25.37
N PRO A 393 3.86 -11.69 26.39
CA PRO A 393 5.07 -10.90 26.24
C PRO A 393 6.30 -11.71 25.79
N ASP A 394 6.37 -12.98 26.19
CA ASP A 394 7.49 -13.86 25.88
C ASP A 394 7.61 -14.16 24.38
N PHE A 395 6.48 -14.28 23.66
CA PHE A 395 6.48 -14.40 22.20
C PHE A 395 7.16 -13.20 21.55
N TRP A 396 6.73 -11.99 21.93
CA TRP A 396 7.25 -10.76 21.35
C TRP A 396 8.70 -10.50 21.74
N LEU A 397 9.12 -10.88 22.94
CA LEU A 397 10.53 -10.82 23.34
C LEU A 397 11.40 -11.78 22.53
N ARG A 398 10.99 -13.04 22.37
CA ARG A 398 11.73 -14.00 21.53
C ARG A 398 11.81 -13.51 20.09
N TYR A 399 10.69 -13.02 19.54
CA TYR A 399 10.66 -12.46 18.20
C TYR A 399 11.55 -11.23 18.04
N TRP A 400 11.57 -10.33 19.03
CA TRP A 400 12.46 -9.18 19.08
C TRP A 400 13.93 -9.61 19.12
N ILE A 401 14.29 -10.55 20.00
CA ILE A 401 15.64 -11.09 20.11
C ILE A 401 16.08 -11.69 18.78
N SER A 402 15.30 -12.62 18.21
CA SER A 402 15.66 -13.28 16.96
C SER A 402 15.78 -12.31 15.78
N ALA A 403 14.91 -11.29 15.72
CA ALA A 403 14.99 -10.27 14.69
C ALA A 403 16.28 -9.45 14.78
N TYR A 404 16.65 -8.99 15.98
CA TYR A 404 17.83 -8.14 16.13
C TYR A 404 19.15 -8.92 16.20
N GLU A 405 19.15 -10.18 16.64
CA GLU A 405 20.27 -11.10 16.42
C GLU A 405 20.50 -11.32 14.92
N HIS A 406 19.43 -11.52 14.15
CA HIS A 406 19.53 -11.59 12.69
C HIS A 406 20.11 -10.30 12.11
N VAL A 407 19.61 -9.13 12.50
CA VAL A 407 20.15 -7.82 12.06
C VAL A 407 21.63 -7.69 12.42
N LEU A 408 22.04 -8.04 13.64
CA LEU A 408 23.45 -7.98 14.05
C LEU A 408 24.33 -8.89 13.16
N ALA A 409 23.83 -10.08 12.82
CA ALA A 409 24.55 -11.05 12.00
C ALA A 409 24.59 -10.69 10.51
N THR A 410 23.59 -9.99 9.97
CA THR A 410 23.42 -9.83 8.52
C THR A 410 23.55 -8.40 8.01
N ALA A 411 23.44 -7.38 8.87
CA ALA A 411 23.55 -5.98 8.47
C ALA A 411 24.97 -5.66 7.97
N GLY A 412 25.09 -5.33 6.67
CA GLY A 412 26.35 -4.93 6.06
C GLY A 412 26.84 -3.53 6.43
N ARG A 413 27.85 -3.06 5.70
CA ARG A 413 28.56 -1.79 5.99
C ARG A 413 27.71 -0.55 5.81
N ASN A 414 26.65 -0.65 5.00
CA ASN A 414 25.74 0.43 4.68
C ASN A 414 24.58 0.58 5.69
N ALA A 415 24.53 -0.28 6.70
CA ALA A 415 23.56 -0.19 7.77
C ALA A 415 23.90 0.97 8.71
N VAL A 416 22.93 1.86 8.89
CA VAL A 416 22.99 3.05 9.74
C VAL A 416 22.07 2.82 10.94
N PHE A 417 22.65 2.35 12.03
CA PHE A 417 21.92 2.11 13.27
C PHE A 417 21.63 3.43 13.99
N VAL A 418 20.38 3.64 14.40
CA VAL A 418 19.95 4.85 15.09
C VAL A 418 19.31 4.47 16.40
N ASP A 419 19.89 4.92 17.51
CA ASP A 419 19.21 4.88 18.80
C ASP A 419 18.00 5.82 18.73
N HIS A 420 16.80 5.23 18.63
CA HIS A 420 15.56 5.98 18.51
C HIS A 420 15.28 6.76 19.79
N ASP A 421 15.54 6.18 20.96
CA ASP A 421 15.23 6.83 22.23
C ASP A 421 16.15 8.05 22.43
N ALA A 422 17.43 7.94 22.07
CA ALA A 422 18.36 9.07 22.04
C ALA A 422 17.98 10.13 20.98
N LEU A 423 17.60 9.71 19.77
CA LEU A 423 17.09 10.62 18.73
C LEU A 423 15.87 11.40 19.20
N CYS A 424 14.96 10.75 19.92
CA CYS A 424 13.77 11.39 20.47
C CYS A 424 14.08 12.38 21.60
N ALA A 425 15.07 12.06 22.45
CA ALA A 425 15.48 12.91 23.56
C ALA A 425 16.28 14.14 23.08
N ALA A 426 17.15 13.97 22.10
CA ALA A 426 18.06 15.01 21.60
C ALA A 426 18.15 15.00 20.06
N PRO A 427 17.06 15.35 19.34
CA PRO A 427 17.04 15.27 17.88
C PRO A 427 18.09 16.15 17.22
N HIS A 428 18.39 17.32 17.79
CA HIS A 428 19.42 18.23 17.27
C HIS A 428 20.84 17.68 17.34
N GLU A 429 21.11 16.67 18.16
CA GLU A 429 22.42 16.02 18.24
C GLU A 429 22.55 14.85 17.26
N THR A 430 21.47 14.07 17.08
CA THR A 430 21.48 12.85 16.26
C THR A 430 21.20 13.13 14.78
N LEU A 431 20.29 14.07 14.46
CA LEU A 431 19.91 14.37 13.07
C LEU A 431 21.07 14.85 12.17
N PRO A 432 22.03 15.68 12.63
CA PRO A 432 23.17 16.06 11.80
C PRO A 432 24.04 14.85 11.41
N VAL A 433 24.25 13.91 12.34
CA VAL A 433 25.05 12.70 12.11
C VAL A 433 24.29 11.73 11.20
N LEU A 434 22.98 11.60 11.39
CA LEU A 434 22.14 10.82 10.49
C LEU A 434 22.19 11.36 9.06
N ALA A 435 22.02 12.68 8.88
CA ALA A 435 22.06 13.32 7.58
C ALA A 435 23.41 13.08 6.87
N GLU A 436 24.52 13.10 7.62
CA GLU A 436 25.84 12.76 7.09
C GLU A 436 25.96 11.28 6.73
N ALA A 437 25.51 10.38 7.60
CA ALA A 437 25.59 8.93 7.40
C ALA A 437 24.80 8.47 6.18
N ILE A 438 23.63 9.07 5.91
CA ILE A 438 22.85 8.78 4.71
C ILE A 438 23.31 9.59 3.49
N GLY A 439 24.28 10.50 3.66
CA GLY A 439 24.77 11.39 2.63
C GLY A 439 23.67 12.26 2.02
N ALA A 440 22.87 12.93 2.85
CA ALA A 440 21.85 13.87 2.41
C ALA A 440 22.50 15.15 1.82
N ASP A 441 21.86 15.73 0.82
CA ASP A 441 22.32 16.95 0.14
C ASP A 441 22.22 18.17 1.06
N SER A 442 21.18 18.22 1.91
CA SER A 442 20.91 19.32 2.84
C SER A 442 20.73 18.81 4.26
N LYS A 443 21.79 18.93 5.07
CA LYS A 443 21.71 18.65 6.53
C LYS A 443 20.70 19.56 7.23
N ALA A 444 20.61 20.82 6.78
CA ALA A 444 19.72 21.82 7.37
C ALA A 444 18.25 21.45 7.23
N ASP A 445 17.83 20.89 6.10
CA ASP A 445 16.44 20.49 5.88
C ASP A 445 16.02 19.35 6.81
N ILE A 446 16.91 18.38 7.05
CA ILE A 446 16.65 17.27 7.98
C ILE A 446 16.61 17.80 9.43
N VAL A 447 17.60 18.58 9.84
CA VAL A 447 17.68 19.13 11.21
C VAL A 447 16.53 20.09 11.52
N GLY A 448 16.06 20.86 10.52
CA GLY A 448 14.94 21.78 10.64
C GLY A 448 13.62 21.09 11.05
N ARG A 449 13.53 19.77 10.90
CA ARG A 449 12.36 18.97 11.30
C ARG A 449 12.49 18.33 12.69
N ALA A 450 13.48 18.69 13.49
CA ALA A 450 13.69 18.13 14.83
C ALA A 450 12.45 18.17 15.74
N SER A 451 11.54 19.14 15.55
CA SER A 451 10.33 19.33 16.35
C SER A 451 9.28 18.22 16.22
N ILE A 452 9.37 17.34 15.21
CA ILE A 452 8.46 16.20 15.08
C ILE A 452 8.72 15.13 16.15
N PHE A 453 9.94 15.11 16.70
CA PHE A 453 10.33 14.15 17.72
C PHE A 453 9.86 14.61 19.10
N ARG A 454 9.40 13.65 19.89
CA ARG A 454 9.01 13.85 21.28
C ARG A 454 9.87 12.96 22.15
N ALA A 455 10.30 13.49 23.29
CA ALA A 455 11.05 12.73 24.27
C ALA A 455 10.28 11.44 24.63
N PRO A 456 10.98 10.32 24.81
CA PRO A 456 10.34 9.07 25.19
C PRO A 456 9.65 9.22 26.55
N GLY A 457 8.52 8.54 26.71
CA GLY A 457 7.86 8.43 28.01
C GLY A 457 8.71 7.65 29.03
N PRO A 458 8.27 7.56 30.29
CA PRO A 458 8.99 6.81 31.31
C PRO A 458 9.17 5.33 30.88
N PRO A 459 10.24 4.66 31.36
CA PRO A 459 10.45 3.24 31.11
C PRO A 459 9.20 2.44 31.47
N LEU A 460 8.80 1.55 30.55
CA LEU A 460 7.66 0.66 30.76
C LEU A 460 8.15 -0.66 31.35
N GLU A 461 7.45 -1.14 32.37
CA GLU A 461 7.58 -2.50 32.83
C GLU A 461 6.82 -3.44 31.88
N LEU A 462 7.36 -4.65 31.70
CA LEU A 462 6.76 -5.67 30.85
C LEU A 462 6.29 -6.83 31.73
N ASP A 463 5.08 -6.68 32.26
CA ASP A 463 4.48 -7.65 33.17
C ASP A 463 4.35 -9.04 32.52
N GLY A 464 4.68 -10.08 33.28
CA GLY A 464 4.61 -11.46 32.81
C GLY A 464 5.74 -11.91 31.88
N ALA A 465 6.73 -11.05 31.61
CA ALA A 465 7.91 -11.44 30.83
C ALA A 465 8.93 -12.27 31.65
N SER A 466 9.48 -13.29 31.01
CA SER A 466 10.54 -14.12 31.56
C SER A 466 11.83 -13.32 31.85
N PRO A 467 12.38 -13.35 33.10
CA PRO A 467 13.60 -12.61 33.43
C PRO A 467 14.82 -12.96 32.56
N PRO A 468 15.08 -14.25 32.20
CA PRO A 468 16.10 -14.59 31.22
C PRO A 468 15.92 -13.95 29.85
N LEU A 469 14.68 -13.87 29.32
CA LEU A 469 14.41 -13.23 28.04
C LEU A 469 14.67 -11.72 28.10
N LEU A 470 14.27 -11.06 29.20
CA LEU A 470 14.57 -9.64 29.42
C LEU A 470 16.09 -9.38 29.48
N ALA A 471 16.85 -10.27 30.14
CA ALA A 471 18.31 -10.15 30.20
C ALA A 471 18.95 -10.31 28.82
N CYS A 472 18.48 -11.29 28.03
CA CYS A 472 18.93 -11.50 26.65
C CYS A 472 18.60 -10.30 25.75
N ALA A 473 17.35 -9.80 25.79
CA ALA A 473 16.94 -8.63 25.03
C ALA A 473 17.76 -7.38 25.37
N ARG A 474 18.11 -7.16 26.65
CA ARG A 474 19.01 -6.08 27.06
C ARG A 474 20.42 -6.23 26.50
N ALA A 475 20.98 -7.46 26.47
CA ALA A 475 22.31 -7.71 25.92
C ALA A 475 22.33 -7.46 24.39
N VAL A 476 21.33 -7.95 23.66
CA VAL A 476 21.17 -7.68 22.23
C VAL A 476 20.98 -6.19 21.97
N HIS A 477 20.16 -5.51 22.77
CA HIS A 477 19.97 -4.06 22.68
C HIS A 477 21.29 -3.29 22.86
N ALA A 478 22.08 -3.63 23.87
CA ALA A 478 23.39 -3.01 24.08
C ALA A 478 24.32 -3.20 22.87
N ALA A 479 24.36 -4.41 22.29
CA ALA A 479 25.16 -4.69 21.09
C ALA A 479 24.70 -3.89 19.85
N LEU A 480 23.40 -3.62 19.71
CA LEU A 480 22.87 -2.73 18.67
C LEU A 480 23.30 -1.28 18.91
N LEU A 481 23.20 -0.80 20.16
CA LEU A 481 23.58 0.57 20.52
C LEU A 481 25.09 0.82 20.35
N ASP A 482 25.93 -0.19 20.53
CA ASP A 482 27.37 -0.09 20.22
C ASP A 482 27.65 0.15 18.74
N ARG A 483 26.72 -0.23 17.84
CA ARG A 483 26.78 0.06 16.39
C ARG A 483 26.06 1.36 16.01
N ALA A 484 25.28 1.95 16.92
CA ALA A 484 24.49 3.13 16.64
C ALA A 484 25.35 4.37 16.37
N LEU A 485 24.78 5.30 15.60
CA LEU A 485 25.39 6.61 15.39
C LEU A 485 25.62 7.30 16.73
N ALA A 486 26.86 7.71 16.97
CA ALA A 486 27.25 8.51 18.12
C ALA A 486 27.47 9.97 17.70
N PRO A 487 26.94 10.96 18.44
CA PRO A 487 27.30 12.36 18.25
C PRO A 487 28.81 12.56 18.31
N SER A 488 29.38 13.48 17.52
CA SER A 488 30.83 13.69 17.45
C SER A 488 31.50 13.98 18.82
N ALA A 489 30.75 14.52 19.79
CA ALA A 489 31.21 14.75 21.16
C ALA A 489 31.43 13.45 21.98
N SER A 490 30.80 12.33 21.58
CA SER A 490 30.92 11.01 22.21
C SER A 490 32.16 10.24 21.72
N ARG A 491 32.54 10.38 20.44
CA ARG A 491 33.73 9.72 19.88
C ARG A 491 35.04 10.14 20.57
N TYR A 492 35.18 11.43 20.86
CA TYR A 492 36.35 11.96 21.59
C TYR A 492 36.46 11.41 23.02
N ARG A 493 35.35 11.01 23.66
CA ARG A 493 35.37 10.50 25.04
C ARG A 493 35.74 9.00 25.08
N LYS A 494 35.42 8.22 24.04
CA LYS A 494 35.87 6.82 23.92
C LYS A 494 37.37 6.72 23.61
N GLU A 495 37.94 7.62 22.80
CA GLU A 495 39.38 7.57 22.48
C GLU A 495 40.31 8.03 23.61
N VAL A 496 39.83 8.86 24.55
CA VAL A 496 40.62 9.32 25.71
C VAL A 496 40.60 8.31 26.88
N THR A 497 39.78 7.24 26.78
CA THR A 497 39.63 6.24 27.86
C THR A 497 40.07 4.84 27.43
N VAL A 498 41.01 4.73 26.48
CA VAL A 498 41.74 3.50 26.13
C VAL A 498 43.17 3.58 26.63
#